data_AF-A0A4R3TCA0-F1
#
_entry.id   AF-A0A4R3TCA0-F1
#
_cell.length_a   1.000
_cell.length_b   1.000
_cell.length_c   1.000
_cell.angle_alpha   90.00
_cell.angle_beta   90.00
_cell.angle_gamma   90.00
#
_symmetry.space_group_name_H-M   'P 1'
#
loop_
_entity.id
_entity.type
_entity.pdbx_description
1 polymer ?
#
loop_
_entity_poly.entity_id
_entity_poly.type
_entity_poly.pdbx_seq_one_letter_code
_entity_poly.pdbx_strand_id
1 'polypeptide(L)'
;MTPIERAARAVVQQQSAPARWEDLAEAEQDRLKADIAAALLALREPDDHMEAAGDLALESASCRAIWSAMVDAALADRDEPDATPSPDPLA
;
A
#
# COMPACT_ATOMS: atom_id res chain seq x y z
N MET A 1 -11.09 -3.00 -16.79
CA MET A 1 -10.10 -2.16 -16.11
C MET A 1 -9.30 -3.01 -15.13
N THR A 2 -7.99 -3.07 -15.30
CA THR A 2 -7.11 -3.89 -14.46
C THR A 2 -6.81 -3.19 -13.12
N PRO A 3 -6.35 -3.91 -12.07
CA PRO A 3 -5.88 -3.28 -10.84
C PRO A 3 -4.75 -2.27 -11.07
N ILE A 4 -3.83 -2.59 -11.99
CA ILE A 4 -2.71 -1.71 -12.38
C ILE A 4 -3.24 -0.40 -12.97
N GLU A 5 -4.20 -0.47 -13.89
CA GLU A 5 -4.81 0.74 -14.48
C GLU A 5 -5.58 1.57 -13.44
N ARG A 6 -6.29 0.90 -12.51
CA ARG A 6 -7.01 1.60 -11.42
C ARG A 6 -6.04 2.34 -10.50
N ALA A 7 -4.93 1.70 -10.13
CA ALA A 7 -3.91 2.30 -9.28
C ALA A 7 -3.14 3.42 -10.01
N ALA A 8 -2.79 3.24 -11.28
CA ALA A 8 -2.18 4.30 -12.09
C ALA A 8 -3.10 5.53 -12.20
N ARG A 9 -4.41 5.34 -12.44
CA ARG A 9 -5.41 6.42 -12.41
C ARG A 9 -5.48 7.11 -11.05
N ALA A 10 -5.39 6.35 -9.94
CA ALA A 10 -5.40 6.91 -8.59
C ALA A 10 -4.15 7.77 -8.31
N VAL A 11 -2.98 7.33 -8.75
CA VAL A 11 -1.72 8.11 -8.65
C VAL A 11 -1.86 9.45 -9.37
N VAL A 12 -2.40 9.45 -10.58
CA VAL A 12 -2.61 10.68 -11.37
C VAL A 12 -3.54 11.66 -10.64
N GLN A 13 -4.60 11.16 -9.99
CA GLN A 13 -5.51 12.00 -9.21
C GLN A 13 -4.87 12.63 -7.96
N GLN A 14 -3.77 12.08 -7.46
CA GLN A 14 -3.05 12.61 -6.31
C GLN A 14 -1.97 13.65 -6.68
N GLN A 15 -1.61 13.79 -7.96
CA GLN A 15 -0.59 14.75 -8.38
C GLN A 15 -1.10 16.20 -8.30
N SER A 16 -0.22 17.15 -7.95
CA SER A 16 -0.54 18.55 -7.65
C SER A 16 -1.17 19.35 -8.80
N ALA A 17 -1.17 18.81 -10.01
CA ALA A 17 -2.03 19.26 -11.10
C ALA A 17 -2.93 18.08 -11.49
N PRO A 18 -4.26 18.18 -11.34
CA PRO A 18 -5.18 17.09 -11.66
C PRO A 18 -5.28 16.93 -13.18
N ALA A 19 -4.29 16.30 -13.79
CA ALA A 19 -4.42 15.77 -15.14
C ALA A 19 -5.48 14.66 -15.10
N ARG A 20 -6.37 14.59 -16.09
CA ARG A 20 -7.18 13.39 -16.24
C ARG A 20 -6.31 12.30 -16.85
N TRP A 21 -6.55 11.06 -16.46
CA TRP A 21 -5.84 9.92 -17.04
C TRP A 21 -5.91 9.92 -18.57
N GLU A 22 -7.09 10.27 -19.11
CA GLU A 22 -7.35 10.33 -20.54
C GLU A 22 -6.58 11.45 -21.27
N ASP A 23 -6.12 12.47 -20.53
CA ASP A 23 -5.37 13.61 -21.08
C ASP A 23 -3.85 13.34 -21.10
N LEU A 24 -3.38 12.24 -20.50
CA LEU A 24 -1.97 11.87 -20.49
C LEU A 24 -1.54 11.26 -21.82
N ALA A 25 -0.33 11.61 -22.26
CA ALA A 25 0.33 10.93 -23.37
C ALA A 25 0.43 9.41 -23.10
N GLU A 26 0.30 8.60 -24.14
CA GLU A 26 0.33 7.13 -24.02
C GLU A 26 1.62 6.63 -23.35
N ALA A 27 2.77 7.21 -23.68
CA ALA A 27 4.05 6.89 -23.06
C ALA A 27 4.06 7.14 -21.54
N GLU A 28 3.35 8.16 -21.06
CA GLU A 28 3.23 8.47 -19.64
C GLU A 28 2.28 7.48 -18.95
N GLN A 29 1.18 7.13 -19.60
CA GLN A 29 0.28 6.07 -19.11
C GLN A 29 1.02 4.74 -18.98
N ASP A 30 1.86 4.39 -19.95
CA ASP A 30 2.67 3.16 -19.95
C ASP A 30 3.71 3.16 -18.83
N ARG A 31 4.40 4.29 -18.64
CA ARG A 31 5.35 4.47 -17.52
C ARG A 31 4.66 4.26 -16.17
N LEU A 32 3.52 4.92 -15.95
CA LEU A 32 2.76 4.78 -14.70
C LEU A 32 2.26 3.34 -14.48
N LYS A 33 1.79 2.65 -15.53
CA LYS A 33 1.40 1.23 -15.44
C LYS A 33 2.60 0.35 -15.07
N ALA A 34 3.79 0.63 -15.60
CA ALA A 34 5.02 -0.12 -15.28
C ALA A 34 5.47 0.12 -13.82
N ASP A 35 5.45 1.37 -13.35
CA ASP A 35 5.81 1.72 -11.97
C ASP A 35 4.89 1.02 -10.95
N ILE A 36 3.57 1.02 -11.22
CA ILE A 36 2.60 0.30 -10.39
C ILE A 36 2.82 -1.22 -10.43
N ALA A 37 3.15 -1.78 -11.59
CA ALA A 37 3.44 -3.21 -11.70
C ALA A 37 4.67 -3.59 -10.85
N ALA A 38 5.71 -2.76 -10.85
CA ALA A 38 6.89 -2.95 -10.02
C ALA A 38 6.56 -2.88 -8.52
N ALA A 39 5.74 -1.91 -8.09
CA ALA A 39 5.30 -1.80 -6.71
C ALA A 39 4.50 -3.03 -6.24
N LEU A 40 3.58 -3.53 -7.07
CA LEU A 40 2.81 -4.75 -6.76
C LEU A 40 3.69 -6.01 -6.71
N LEU A 41 4.74 -6.08 -7.54
CA LEU A 41 5.71 -7.16 -7.49
C LEU A 41 6.50 -7.14 -6.17
N ALA A 42 6.88 -5.96 -5.67
CA ALA A 42 7.54 -5.83 -4.38
C ALA A 42 6.65 -6.29 -3.22
N LEU A 43 5.35 -5.99 -3.27
CA LEU A 43 4.36 -6.43 -2.27
C LEU A 43 4.01 -7.92 -2.34
N ARG A 44 4.61 -8.69 -3.26
CA ARG A 44 4.40 -10.14 -3.34
C ARG A 44 4.97 -10.88 -2.12
N GLU A 45 5.99 -10.32 -1.50
CA GLU A 45 6.56 -10.79 -0.24
C GLU A 45 5.99 -9.92 0.88
N PRO A 46 4.92 -10.36 1.58
CA PRO A 46 4.36 -9.60 2.69
C PRO A 46 5.37 -9.51 3.82
N ASP A 47 5.28 -8.45 4.63
CA ASP A 47 6.02 -8.38 5.88
C ASP A 47 5.22 -8.92 7.07
N ASP A 48 5.87 -9.04 8.23
CA ASP A 48 5.28 -9.61 9.45
C ASP A 48 3.94 -8.96 9.83
N HIS A 49 3.76 -7.66 9.56
CA HIS A 49 2.53 -6.95 9.91
C HIS A 49 1.39 -7.33 8.96
N MET A 50 1.68 -7.41 7.66
CA MET A 50 0.73 -7.88 6.67
C MET A 50 0.33 -9.33 6.94
N GLU A 51 1.28 -10.21 7.25
CA GLU A 51 1.00 -11.61 7.61
C GLU A 51 0.11 -11.72 8.85
N ALA A 52 0.45 -11.01 9.94
CA ALA A 52 -0.36 -11.01 11.16
C ALA A 52 -1.79 -10.50 10.93
N ALA A 53 -1.98 -9.47 10.10
CA ALA A 53 -3.30 -8.99 9.73
C ALA A 53 -4.10 -10.02 8.92
N GLY A 54 -3.42 -10.73 8.01
CA GLY A 54 -4.00 -11.85 7.27
C GLY A 54 -4.46 -12.98 8.18
N ASP A 55 -3.63 -13.37 9.15
CA ASP A 55 -3.92 -14.42 10.13
C ASP A 55 -5.12 -14.09 11.01
N LEU A 56 -5.19 -12.85 11.53
CA LEU A 56 -6.35 -12.37 12.28
C LEU A 56 -7.62 -12.40 11.43
N ALA A 57 -7.50 -12.12 10.13
CA ALA A 57 -8.61 -12.16 9.20
C ALA A 57 -8.99 -13.58 8.75
N LEU A 58 -8.24 -14.63 9.07
CA LEU A 58 -8.63 -16.01 8.73
C LEU A 58 -9.98 -16.40 9.35
N GLU A 59 -10.31 -15.84 10.52
CA GLU A 59 -11.59 -16.04 11.19
C GLU A 59 -12.79 -15.47 10.38
N SER A 60 -12.53 -14.51 9.48
CA SER A 60 -13.55 -13.82 8.67
C SER A 60 -14.03 -14.60 7.42
N ALA A 61 -13.54 -15.83 7.23
CA ALA A 61 -13.99 -16.84 6.26
C ALA A 61 -13.95 -16.49 4.76
N SER A 62 -13.48 -15.29 4.35
CA SER A 62 -13.37 -14.95 2.93
C SER A 62 -11.98 -14.49 2.53
N CYS A 63 -11.50 -15.03 1.40
CA CYS A 63 -10.26 -14.60 0.75
C CYS A 63 -10.21 -13.08 0.53
N ARG A 64 -11.37 -12.46 0.27
CA ARG A 64 -11.49 -11.00 0.15
C ARG A 64 -11.17 -10.27 1.45
N ALA A 65 -11.65 -10.76 2.59
CA ALA A 65 -11.42 -10.11 3.87
C ALA A 65 -9.96 -10.28 4.33
N ILE A 66 -9.37 -11.45 4.11
CA ILE A 66 -7.93 -11.68 4.32
C ILE A 66 -7.11 -10.71 3.46
N TRP A 67 -7.40 -10.65 2.16
CA TRP A 67 -6.72 -9.73 1.23
C TRP A 67 -6.85 -8.26 1.65
N SER A 68 -8.05 -7.82 2.03
CA SER A 68 -8.29 -6.45 2.50
C SER A 68 -7.47 -6.14 3.75
N ALA A 69 -7.46 -7.03 4.74
CA ALA A 69 -6.68 -6.84 5.97
C ALA A 69 -5.18 -6.70 5.68
N MET A 70 -4.63 -7.53 4.80
CA MET A 70 -3.22 -7.44 4.41
C MET A 70 -2.88 -6.12 3.68
N VAL A 71 -3.77 -5.65 2.79
CA VAL A 71 -3.57 -4.38 2.08
C VAL A 71 -3.71 -3.19 3.02
N ASP A 72 -4.67 -3.21 3.93
CA ASP A 72 -4.84 -2.14 4.93
C ASP A 72 -3.62 -2.06 5.86
N ALA A 73 -3.07 -3.21 6.27
CA ALA A 73 -1.83 -3.29 7.04
C ALA A 73 -0.62 -2.74 6.27
N ALA A 74 -0.54 -2.97 4.96
CA ALA A 74 0.53 -2.41 4.12
C ALA A 74 0.44 -0.89 3.97
N LEU A 75 -0.76 -0.32 4.08
CA LEU A 75 -1.03 1.11 3.92
C LEU A 75 -1.09 1.88 5.25
N ALA A 76 -1.09 1.18 6.39
CA ALA A 76 -1.11 1.79 7.71
C ALA A 76 0.19 2.58 7.93
N ASP A 77 0.05 3.86 8.29
CA ASP A 77 1.19 4.74 8.57
C ASP A 77 1.95 4.19 9.79
N ARG A 78 3.25 3.93 9.60
CA ARG A 78 4.11 3.41 10.66
C ARG A 78 4.71 4.57 11.42
N ASP A 79 3.88 5.25 12.19
CA ASP A 79 4.40 6.02 13.31
C ASP A 79 5.06 5.04 14.28
N GLU A 80 6.38 4.92 14.20
CA GLU A 80 7.18 4.23 15.22
C GLU A 80 6.82 4.84 16.59
N PRO A 81 6.41 4.03 17.59
CA PRO A 81 6.51 4.48 18.96
C PRO A 81 8.02 4.60 19.25
N ASP A 82 8.53 5.83 19.30
CA ASP A 82 9.83 6.17 19.87
C ASP A 82 9.86 5.74 21.34
N ALA A 83 10.14 4.46 21.56
CA ALA A 83 10.37 3.88 22.85
C ALA A 83 11.84 4.07 23.20
N THR A 84 12.20 5.30 23.55
CA THR A 84 13.39 5.51 24.39
C THR A 84 12.95 5.49 25.86
N PRO A 85 13.14 4.40 26.63
CA PRO A 85 12.97 4.48 28.08
C PRO A 85 14.07 5.40 28.62
N SER A 86 13.67 6.59 29.07
CA SER A 86 14.55 7.50 29.79
C SER A 86 15.03 6.78 31.07
N PRO A 87 16.34 6.58 31.29
CA PRO A 87 16.82 6.05 32.55
C PRO A 87 16.60 7.11 33.64
N ASP A 88 15.82 6.74 34.64
CA ASP A 88 15.52 7.52 35.84
C ASP A 88 16.84 7.79 36.61
N PRO A 89 17.31 9.04 36.76
CA PRO A 89 18.57 9.31 37.45
C PRO A 89 18.31 9.78 38.88
N LEU A 90 17.72 8.93 39.73
CA LEU A 90 17.75 9.10 41.19
C LEU A 90 17.81 7.73 41.88
N ALA A 91 19.02 7.15 41.86
CA ALA A 91 19.49 6.12 42.81
C ALA A 91 20.80 6.61 43.44
#